data_AF-A0A2C0ZSQ5-F1
#
_entry.id   AF-A0A2C0ZSQ5-F1
#
_cell.length_a   1.000
_cell.length_b   1.000
_cell.length_c   1.000
_cell.angle_alpha   90.00
_cell.angle_beta   90.00
_cell.angle_gamma   90.00
#
_symmetry.space_group_name_H-M   'P 1'
#
loop_
_entity.id
_entity.type
_entity.pdbx_description
1 polymer ?
#
loop_
_entity_poly.entity_id
_entity_poly.type
_entity_poly.pdbx_seq_one_letter_code
_entity_poly.pdbx_strand_id
1 'polypeptide(L)'
;MKKFYRGSILFLVMLFIMAGCNGNAINTTKNKDETKVAEETMNPSFYVDPSIDFSTNAMTSIIIEFKTKPAVVAVKEAEAAGKQLTLEEATKQVEESHAKFQEELKTLLEDQHVPYTIRHVYKTALNGVSMELPGKDIKRLSQSTVIARIYPNKKVHIMPPVTPYNQK
;
A
#
# COMPACT_ATOMS: atom_id res chain seq x y z
N MET A 1 52.59 -20.61 7.04
CA MET A 1 52.86 -21.82 6.24
C MET A 1 52.34 -23.05 6.98
N LYS A 2 51.81 -24.01 6.22
CA LYS A 2 51.49 -25.41 6.53
C LYS A 2 50.18 -25.72 7.29
N LYS A 3 49.43 -26.59 6.61
CA LYS A 3 48.06 -27.07 6.81
C LYS A 3 48.04 -28.23 7.82
N PHE A 4 46.92 -28.47 8.48
CA PHE A 4 46.66 -29.76 9.13
C PHE A 4 45.35 -30.39 8.67
N TYR A 5 45.44 -31.70 8.48
CA TYR A 5 44.62 -32.59 7.67
C TYR A 5 43.35 -33.10 8.38
N ARG A 6 42.35 -33.44 7.56
CA ARG A 6 41.14 -34.20 7.89
C ARG A 6 41.47 -35.69 7.98
N GLY A 7 40.97 -36.39 9.00
CA GLY A 7 41.04 -37.85 9.13
C GLY A 7 39.65 -38.44 9.36
N SER A 8 39.29 -39.45 8.57
CA SER A 8 38.04 -40.21 8.59
C SER A 8 38.40 -41.69 8.55
N ILE A 9 38.01 -42.47 9.56
CA ILE A 9 38.20 -43.94 9.69
C ILE A 9 37.00 -44.44 10.53
N LEU A 10 35.98 -45.06 9.93
CA LEU A 10 35.81 -46.50 9.64
C LEU A 10 34.92 -47.17 10.70
N PHE A 11 33.67 -47.54 10.37
CA PHE A 11 32.98 -48.63 11.10
C PHE A 11 31.95 -49.35 10.21
N LEU A 12 32.36 -50.57 9.84
CA LEU A 12 31.66 -51.83 9.64
C LEU A 12 30.24 -51.90 9.03
N VAL A 13 30.22 -52.66 7.93
CA VAL A 13 29.09 -53.30 7.25
C VAL A 13 28.48 -54.42 8.10
N MET A 14 27.15 -54.52 8.14
CA MET A 14 26.43 -55.80 8.30
C MET A 14 25.16 -55.79 7.43
N LEU A 15 25.19 -56.62 6.38
CA LEU A 15 24.03 -57.02 5.57
C LEU A 15 23.17 -58.03 6.37
N PHE A 16 21.85 -57.85 6.36
CA PHE A 16 20.90 -58.96 6.47
C PHE A 16 19.92 -58.91 5.30
N ILE A 17 19.74 -60.08 4.69
CA ILE A 17 19.07 -60.33 3.42
C ILE A 17 17.64 -60.86 3.69
N MET A 18 16.66 -60.22 3.04
CA MET A 18 15.40 -60.71 2.44
C MET A 18 14.52 -61.76 3.18
N ALA A 19 13.27 -61.37 3.43
CA ALA A 19 12.10 -62.20 3.15
C ALA A 19 10.95 -61.28 2.69
N GLY A 20 10.42 -61.54 1.49
CA GLY A 20 9.35 -60.75 0.88
C GLY A 20 7.95 -61.20 1.31
N CYS A 21 7.00 -60.27 1.22
CA CYS A 21 5.58 -60.55 1.00
C CYS A 21 5.06 -59.59 -0.09
N ASN A 22 4.40 -60.21 -1.06
CA ASN A 22 3.80 -59.65 -2.26
C ASN A 22 2.37 -59.13 -1.98
N GLY A 23 1.96 -58.07 -2.69
CA GLY A 23 0.57 -57.75 -3.05
C GLY A 23 -0.40 -57.26 -1.97
N ASN A 24 -0.68 -55.94 -1.96
CA ASN A 24 -2.02 -55.40 -2.26
C ASN A 24 -2.02 -53.87 -2.11
N ALA A 25 -2.47 -53.20 -3.17
CA ALA A 25 -2.65 -51.76 -3.23
C ALA A 25 -3.86 -51.32 -2.40
N ILE A 26 -3.66 -50.39 -1.46
CA ILE A 26 -4.70 -49.45 -1.03
C ILE A 26 -4.04 -48.09 -0.82
N ASN A 27 -4.31 -47.18 -1.76
CA ASN A 27 -4.03 -45.76 -1.62
C ASN A 27 -5.01 -45.20 -0.59
N THR A 28 -4.51 -44.61 0.50
CA THR A 28 -5.27 -43.59 1.23
C THR A 28 -4.29 -42.57 1.80
N THR A 29 -4.35 -41.41 1.18
CA THR A 29 -3.69 -40.14 1.47
C THR A 29 -3.82 -39.74 2.94
N LYS A 30 -2.68 -39.45 3.58
CA LYS A 30 -2.62 -38.71 4.85
C LYS A 30 -3.05 -37.26 4.61
N ASN A 31 -4.22 -36.87 5.10
CA ASN A 31 -4.57 -35.46 5.30
C ASN A 31 -3.89 -35.00 6.59
N LYS A 32 -2.86 -34.16 6.46
CA LYS A 32 -2.28 -33.39 7.56
C LYS A 32 -2.94 -32.02 7.54
N ASP A 33 -3.70 -31.75 8.58
CA ASP A 33 -4.16 -30.42 8.99
C ASP A 33 -2.94 -29.51 9.18
N GLU A 34 -2.85 -28.48 8.34
CA GLU A 34 -2.08 -27.27 8.60
C GLU A 34 -2.96 -26.09 8.15
N THR A 35 -3.85 -25.69 9.05
CA THR A 35 -4.55 -24.39 8.99
C THR A 35 -3.52 -23.27 9.19
N LYS A 36 -2.73 -22.98 8.15
CA LYS A 36 -1.86 -21.82 8.09
C LYS A 36 -2.73 -20.63 7.68
N VAL A 37 -3.28 -19.93 8.67
CA VAL A 37 -3.81 -18.58 8.48
C VAL A 37 -2.62 -17.74 8.03
N ALA A 38 -2.48 -17.59 6.71
CA ALA A 38 -1.68 -16.53 6.15
C ALA A 38 -2.36 -15.24 6.59
N GLU A 39 -1.73 -14.56 7.55
CA GLU A 39 -1.86 -13.12 7.65
C GLU A 39 -1.26 -12.56 6.36
N GLU A 40 -2.07 -12.57 5.30
CA GLU A 40 -1.80 -11.82 4.09
C GLU A 40 -1.66 -10.37 4.55
N THR A 41 -0.43 -9.87 4.52
CA THR A 41 -0.13 -8.46 4.63
C THR A 41 -0.82 -7.80 3.43
N MET A 42 -2.09 -7.42 3.60
CA MET A 42 -2.84 -6.66 2.62
C MET A 42 -2.15 -5.32 2.49
N ASN A 43 -1.14 -5.23 1.63
CA ASN A 43 -0.71 -3.97 1.08
C ASN A 43 -1.94 -3.42 0.35
N PRO A 44 -2.62 -2.36 0.85
CA PRO A 44 -3.73 -1.80 0.10
C PRO A 44 -3.16 -1.36 -1.24
N SER A 45 -3.65 -2.00 -2.29
CA SER A 45 -3.23 -1.76 -3.67
C SER A 45 -3.37 -0.27 -3.95
N PHE A 46 -2.26 0.36 -4.31
CA PHE A 46 -2.24 1.71 -4.82
C PHE A 46 -3.22 1.81 -6.01
N TYR A 47 -4.29 2.59 -5.86
CA TYR A 47 -5.32 2.74 -6.88
C TYR A 47 -5.16 4.06 -7.62
N VAL A 48 -5.30 4.02 -8.94
CA VAL A 48 -5.40 5.23 -9.75
C VAL A 48 -6.61 5.15 -10.65
N ASP A 49 -7.40 6.22 -10.65
CA ASP A 49 -8.56 6.33 -11.52
C ASP A 49 -8.13 6.27 -13.01
N PRO A 50 -8.70 5.34 -13.80
CA PRO A 50 -8.31 5.13 -15.20
C PRO A 50 -8.69 6.28 -16.12
N SER A 51 -9.50 7.25 -15.67
CA SER A 51 -9.83 8.45 -16.46
C SER A 51 -8.72 9.51 -16.49
N ILE A 52 -7.62 9.30 -15.75
CA ILE A 52 -6.44 10.17 -15.79
C ILE A 52 -5.60 9.86 -17.04
N ASP A 53 -5.30 10.89 -17.83
CA ASP A 53 -4.41 10.78 -18.98
C ASP A 53 -2.92 10.83 -18.56
N PHE A 54 -2.23 9.71 -18.69
CA PHE A 54 -0.80 9.57 -18.40
C PHE A 54 0.12 9.77 -19.62
N SER A 55 -0.40 10.23 -20.74
CA SER A 55 0.39 10.46 -21.96
C SER A 55 0.72 11.94 -22.18
N THR A 56 0.01 12.84 -21.50
CA THR A 56 0.11 14.27 -21.73
C THR A 56 1.24 14.94 -20.96
N ASN A 57 1.86 15.94 -21.59
CA ASN A 57 2.77 16.89 -20.93
C ASN A 57 2.02 18.02 -20.22
N ALA A 58 0.70 18.14 -20.42
CA ALA A 58 -0.10 19.19 -19.80
C ALA A 58 -0.21 18.98 -18.28
N MET A 59 -0.23 20.09 -17.54
CA MET A 59 -0.50 20.08 -16.11
C MET A 59 -1.90 19.50 -15.86
N THR A 60 -1.94 18.40 -15.13
CA THR A 60 -3.16 17.67 -14.80
C THR A 60 -3.44 17.82 -13.32
N SER A 61 -4.66 18.22 -12.96
CA SER A 61 -5.09 18.41 -11.58
C SER A 61 -5.64 17.10 -11.00
N ILE A 62 -5.09 16.69 -9.86
CA ILE A 62 -5.44 15.44 -9.17
C ILE A 62 -5.75 15.68 -7.69
N ILE A 63 -6.51 14.76 -7.12
CA ILE A 63 -6.72 14.60 -5.68
C ILE A 63 -6.08 13.28 -5.28
N ILE A 64 -5.26 13.32 -4.24
CA ILE A 64 -4.55 12.19 -3.66
C ILE A 64 -5.13 11.95 -2.27
N GLU A 65 -5.52 10.70 -2.01
CA GLU A 65 -5.94 10.21 -0.69
C GLU A 65 -4.81 9.40 -0.06
N PHE A 66 -4.50 9.69 1.20
CA PHE A 66 -3.49 8.96 1.96
C PHE A 66 -4.07 7.71 2.64
N LYS A 67 -3.20 6.74 2.93
CA LYS A 67 -3.55 5.52 3.67
C LYS A 67 -4.00 5.81 5.10
N THR A 68 -3.36 6.79 5.74
CA THR A 68 -3.74 7.25 7.09
C THR A 68 -5.10 7.92 7.02
N LYS A 69 -6.07 7.43 7.80
CA LYS A 69 -7.42 8.00 7.85
C LYS A 69 -7.43 9.32 8.61
N PRO A 70 -8.44 10.19 8.38
CA PRO A 70 -8.61 11.35 9.24
C PRO A 70 -8.77 10.96 10.70
N ALA A 71 -8.22 11.77 11.61
CA ALA A 71 -8.06 11.40 13.01
C ALA A 71 -9.37 10.96 13.68
N VAL A 72 -10.46 11.73 13.49
CA VAL A 72 -11.78 11.40 14.04
C VAL A 72 -12.31 10.07 13.52
N VAL A 73 -12.09 9.76 12.24
CA VAL A 73 -12.51 8.50 11.63
C VAL A 73 -11.69 7.34 12.21
N ALA A 74 -10.37 7.51 12.32
CA ALA A 74 -9.48 6.48 12.87
C ALA A 74 -9.84 6.11 14.32
N VAL A 75 -10.12 7.11 15.16
CA VAL A 75 -10.57 6.88 16.55
C VAL A 75 -11.87 6.09 16.58
N LYS A 76 -12.87 6.49 15.79
CA LYS A 76 -14.18 5.81 15.75
C LYS A 76 -14.08 4.36 15.26
N GLU A 77 -13.22 4.10 14.28
CA GLU A 77 -12.97 2.73 13.82
C GLU A 77 -12.21 1.89 14.85
N ALA A 78 -11.24 2.48 15.56
CA ALA A 78 -10.54 1.80 16.64
C ALA A 78 -11.52 1.42 17.77
N GLU A 79 -12.36 2.37 18.20
CA GLU A 79 -13.42 2.13 19.20
C GLU A 79 -14.34 0.99 18.77
N ALA A 80 -14.81 1.00 17.52
CA ALA A 80 -15.68 -0.05 16.97
C ALA A 80 -14.98 -1.42 16.90
N ALA A 81 -13.66 -1.44 16.74
CA ALA A 81 -12.84 -2.65 16.77
C ALA A 81 -12.40 -3.07 18.19
N GLY A 82 -12.85 -2.38 19.25
CA GLY A 82 -12.47 -2.64 20.64
C GLY A 82 -11.03 -2.24 20.97
N LYS A 83 -10.39 -1.40 20.15
CA LYS A 83 -9.03 -0.87 20.34
C LYS A 83 -9.10 0.54 20.91
N GLN A 84 -8.04 0.95 21.61
CA GLN A 84 -7.88 2.32 22.08
C GLN A 84 -6.95 3.09 21.14
N LEU A 85 -7.40 4.26 20.71
CA LEU A 85 -6.62 5.24 19.97
C LEU A 85 -7.10 6.62 20.39
N THR A 86 -6.22 7.46 20.92
CA THR A 86 -6.59 8.82 21.30
C THR A 86 -6.68 9.72 20.07
N LEU A 87 -7.46 10.81 20.18
CA LEU A 87 -7.52 11.81 19.12
C LEU A 87 -6.16 12.47 18.86
N GLU A 88 -5.35 12.67 19.91
CA GLU A 88 -4.01 13.24 19.83
C GLU A 88 -3.08 12.34 18.99
N GLU A 89 -3.03 11.03 19.30
CA GLU A 89 -2.23 10.06 18.55
C GLU A 89 -2.68 9.96 17.09
N ALA A 90 -3.98 9.92 16.85
CA ALA A 90 -4.53 9.87 15.49
C ALA A 90 -4.23 11.15 14.70
N THR A 91 -4.27 12.32 15.35
CA THR A 91 -3.91 13.60 14.74
C THR A 91 -2.42 13.64 14.41
N LYS A 92 -1.56 13.14 15.31
CA LYS A 92 -0.13 12.99 15.05
C LYS A 92 0.14 12.11 13.84
N GLN A 93 -0.56 10.99 13.69
CA GLN A 93 -0.42 10.11 12.52
C GLN A 93 -0.80 10.82 11.21
N VAL A 94 -1.83 11.68 11.24
CA VAL A 94 -2.19 12.51 10.08
C VAL A 94 -1.02 13.44 9.75
N GLU A 95 -0.48 14.19 10.71
CA GLU A 95 0.65 15.09 10.48
C GLU A 95 1.90 14.37 9.96
N GLU A 96 2.24 13.23 10.54
CA GLU A 96 3.35 12.37 10.10
C GLU A 96 3.16 11.90 8.66
N SER A 97 1.94 11.55 8.26
CA SER A 97 1.64 11.15 6.87
C SER A 97 1.88 12.29 5.87
N HIS A 98 1.57 13.53 6.23
CA HIS A 98 1.85 14.71 5.41
C HIS A 98 3.34 15.02 5.33
N ALA A 99 4.04 14.98 6.46
CA ALA A 99 5.49 15.18 6.49
C ALA A 99 6.21 14.12 5.64
N LYS A 100 5.78 12.86 5.74
CA LYS A 100 6.34 11.76 4.94
C LYS A 100 6.05 11.91 3.46
N PHE A 101 4.83 12.32 3.10
CA PHE A 101 4.49 12.62 1.71
C PHE A 101 5.40 13.68 1.11
N GLN A 102 5.62 14.80 1.82
CA GLN A 102 6.51 15.87 1.37
C GLN A 102 7.96 15.40 1.22
N GLU A 103 8.43 14.53 2.10
CA GLU A 103 9.76 13.92 1.96
C GLU A 103 9.84 13.05 0.69
N GLU A 104 8.84 12.22 0.43
CA GLU A 104 8.80 11.36 -0.75
C GLU A 104 8.70 12.16 -2.05
N LEU A 105 8.03 13.32 -2.07
CA LEU A 105 7.99 14.16 -3.27
C LEU A 105 9.36 14.62 -3.74
N LYS A 106 10.34 14.76 -2.84
CA LYS A 106 11.71 15.12 -3.20
C LYS A 106 12.31 14.11 -4.17
N THR A 107 12.27 12.83 -3.81
CA THR A 107 12.86 11.76 -4.64
C THR A 107 11.99 11.42 -5.84
N LEU A 108 10.66 11.45 -5.66
CA LEU A 108 9.72 11.06 -6.72
C LEU A 108 9.59 12.12 -7.82
N LEU A 109 9.67 13.41 -7.47
CA LEU A 109 9.43 14.53 -8.39
C LEU A 109 10.60 15.51 -8.47
N GLU A 110 11.13 16.02 -7.35
CA GLU A 110 12.12 17.12 -7.36
C GLU A 110 13.48 16.70 -7.94
N ASP A 111 14.04 15.57 -7.50
CA ASP A 111 15.28 15.00 -8.03
C ASP A 111 15.17 14.70 -9.54
N GLN A 112 13.95 14.43 -9.99
CA GLN A 112 13.59 14.17 -11.38
C GLN A 112 13.24 15.45 -12.15
N HIS A 113 13.36 16.62 -11.53
CA HIS A 113 13.03 17.93 -12.08
C HIS A 113 11.60 18.03 -12.64
N VAL A 114 10.66 17.28 -12.05
CA VAL A 114 9.25 17.31 -12.43
C VAL A 114 8.60 18.51 -11.75
N PRO A 115 8.04 19.47 -12.52
CA PRO A 115 7.33 20.59 -11.92
C PRO A 115 6.02 20.11 -11.30
N TYR A 116 5.71 20.58 -10.10
CA TYR A 116 4.43 20.30 -9.45
C TYR A 116 3.98 21.46 -8.57
N THR A 117 2.71 21.47 -8.19
CA THR A 117 2.17 22.43 -7.23
C THR A 117 1.11 21.77 -6.36
N ILE A 118 1.29 21.81 -5.04
CA ILE A 118 0.24 21.44 -4.09
C ILE A 118 -0.75 22.61 -4.01
N ARG A 119 -2.01 22.36 -4.38
CA ARG A 119 -3.10 23.36 -4.39
C ARG A 119 -3.85 23.42 -3.06
N HIS A 120 -3.99 22.28 -2.39
CA HIS A 120 -4.71 22.19 -1.12
C HIS A 120 -4.26 20.97 -0.31
N VAL A 121 -4.38 21.09 1.01
CA VAL A 121 -4.03 20.06 1.99
C VAL A 121 -5.29 19.70 2.78
N TYR A 122 -5.67 18.43 2.78
CA TYR A 122 -6.85 17.89 3.45
C TYR A 122 -6.43 17.07 4.68
N LYS A 123 -7.10 17.29 5.83
CA LYS A 123 -6.80 16.61 7.11
C LYS A 123 -8.04 16.14 7.89
N THR A 124 -9.25 16.42 7.40
CA THR A 124 -10.50 16.32 8.19
C THR A 124 -11.52 15.33 7.61
N ALA A 125 -12.28 15.70 6.57
CA ALA A 125 -13.20 14.77 5.89
C ALA A 125 -12.46 13.79 4.97
N LEU A 126 -11.27 14.20 4.53
CA LEU A 126 -10.30 13.45 3.74
C LEU A 126 -8.92 13.72 4.35
N ASN A 127 -8.02 12.74 4.29
CA ASN A 127 -6.60 12.96 4.54
C ASN A 127 -5.83 12.82 3.22
N GLY A 128 -5.14 13.88 2.78
CA GLY A 128 -4.44 13.88 1.51
C GLY A 128 -4.23 15.28 0.94
N VAL A 129 -3.99 15.39 -0.36
CA VAL A 129 -3.74 16.69 -1.03
C VAL A 129 -4.44 16.78 -2.37
N SER A 130 -4.67 18.00 -2.86
CA SER A 130 -4.85 18.21 -4.30
C SER A 130 -3.60 18.86 -4.86
N MET A 131 -3.15 18.39 -6.01
CA MET A 131 -1.95 18.93 -6.66
C MET A 131 -2.07 18.90 -8.17
N GLU A 132 -1.15 19.61 -8.83
CA GLU A 132 -0.99 19.64 -10.28
C GLU A 132 0.44 19.26 -10.65
N LEU A 133 0.57 18.44 -11.69
CA LEU A 133 1.83 18.02 -12.31
C LEU A 133 1.56 17.52 -13.74
N PRO A 134 2.57 17.39 -14.61
CA PRO A 134 2.38 16.82 -15.95
C PRO A 134 1.75 15.43 -15.89
N GLY A 135 0.74 15.15 -16.72
CA GLY A 135 0.00 13.88 -16.68
C GLY A 135 0.90 12.65 -16.80
N LYS A 136 1.91 12.71 -17.68
CA LYS A 136 2.93 11.66 -17.85
C LYS A 136 3.72 11.30 -16.59
N ASP A 137 3.84 12.23 -15.65
CA ASP A 137 4.66 12.06 -14.44
C ASP A 137 3.83 11.58 -13.24
N ILE A 138 2.49 11.55 -13.32
CA ILE A 138 1.62 11.10 -12.22
C ILE A 138 1.95 9.66 -11.79
N LYS A 139 2.35 8.79 -12.71
CA LYS A 139 2.74 7.40 -12.40
C LYS A 139 3.91 7.30 -11.44
N ARG A 140 4.78 8.32 -11.33
CA ARG A 140 5.90 8.33 -10.37
C ARG A 140 5.41 8.24 -8.93
N LEU A 141 4.21 8.78 -8.65
CA LEU A 141 3.59 8.75 -7.33
C LEU A 141 3.20 7.33 -6.87
N SER A 142 3.19 6.32 -7.75
CA SER A 142 2.90 4.93 -7.37
C SER A 142 3.93 4.28 -6.45
N GLN A 143 5.09 4.91 -6.33
CA GLN A 143 6.17 4.46 -5.45
C GLN A 143 6.03 5.00 -4.02
N SER A 144 5.09 5.93 -3.79
CA SER A 144 4.84 6.51 -2.48
C SER A 144 4.33 5.46 -1.49
N THR A 145 4.86 5.49 -0.26
CA THR A 145 4.40 4.59 0.79
C THR A 145 3.13 5.09 1.48
N VAL A 146 2.81 6.38 1.36
CA VAL A 146 1.68 7.02 2.05
C VAL A 146 0.42 7.13 1.21
N ILE A 147 0.50 7.09 -0.12
CA ILE A 147 -0.66 7.24 -1.00
C ILE A 147 -1.49 5.96 -1.03
N ALA A 148 -2.80 6.10 -0.85
CA ALA A 148 -3.78 5.04 -1.09
C ALA A 148 -4.35 5.14 -2.50
N ARG A 149 -4.84 6.32 -2.89
CA ARG A 149 -5.62 6.52 -4.12
C ARG A 149 -5.30 7.84 -4.81
N ILE A 150 -5.42 7.86 -6.14
CA ILE A 150 -5.32 9.07 -6.95
C ILE A 150 -6.57 9.19 -7.85
N TYR A 151 -7.19 10.37 -7.82
CA TYR A 151 -8.40 10.71 -8.57
C TYR A 151 -8.19 11.99 -9.40
N PRO A 152 -8.87 12.17 -10.53
CA PRO A 152 -8.90 13.45 -11.23
C PRO A 152 -9.64 14.50 -10.39
N ASN A 153 -9.11 15.72 -10.33
CA ASN A 153 -9.81 16.84 -9.72
C ASN A 153 -10.86 17.39 -10.69
N LYS A 154 -12.13 17.01 -10.50
CA LYS A 154 -13.25 17.34 -11.40
C LYS A 154 -14.10 18.49 -10.84
N LYS A 155 -14.53 19.39 -11.72
CA LYS A 155 -15.58 20.38 -11.41
C LYS A 155 -16.95 19.71 -11.59
N VAL A 156 -17.82 19.88 -10.61
CA VAL A 156 -19.20 19.38 -10.64
C VAL A 156 -20.18 20.56 -10.68
N HIS A 157 -21.32 20.37 -11.34
CA HIS A 157 -22.36 21.39 -11.51
C HIS A 157 -23.70 20.87 -10.98
N ILE A 158 -24.47 21.75 -10.34
CA ILE A 158 -25.83 21.46 -9.88
C ILE A 158 -26.77 21.46 -11.09
N MET A 159 -27.74 20.54 -11.11
CA MET A 159 -28.78 20.47 -12.14
C MET A 159 -30.19 20.58 -11.51
N PRO A 160 -31.02 21.57 -11.90
CA PRO A 160 -30.73 22.63 -12.86
C PRO A 160 -29.67 23.63 -12.32
N PRO A 161 -28.95 24.34 -13.19
CA PRO A 161 -27.98 25.34 -12.75
C PRO A 161 -28.68 26.41 -11.89
N VAL A 162 -28.01 26.82 -10.80
CA VAL A 162 -28.54 27.87 -9.92
C VAL A 162 -28.56 29.18 -10.70
N THR A 163 -29.74 29.66 -11.06
CA THR A 163 -29.90 31.04 -11.52
C THR A 163 -29.73 31.95 -10.31
N PRO A 164 -28.81 32.94 -10.34
CA PRO A 164 -28.73 33.93 -9.26
C PRO A 164 -30.11 34.58 -9.10
N TYR A 165 -30.79 34.32 -7.99
CA TYR A 165 -32.02 35.03 -7.68
C TYR A 165 -31.60 36.47 -7.39
N ASN A 166 -32.07 37.43 -8.20
CA ASN A 166 -31.77 38.84 -8.06
C ASN A 166 -31.95 39.27 -6.59
N GLN A 167 -30.86 39.36 -5.84
CA GLN A 167 -30.82 40.03 -4.54
C GLN A 167 -30.85 41.52 -4.86
N LYS A 168 -32.07 42.06 -4.96
CA LYS A 168 -32.30 43.51 -4.91
C LYS A 168 -32.08 44.02 -3.49
#